data_AF-A0AAD9FJR6-F1
#
_entry.id   AF-A0AAD9FJR6-F1
#
_cell.length_a   1.000
_cell.length_b   1.000
_cell.length_c   1.000
_cell.angle_alpha   90.00
_cell.angle_beta   90.00
_cell.angle_gamma   90.00
#
_symmetry.space_group_name_H-M   'P 1'
#
loop_
_entity.id
_entity.type
_entity.pdbx_description
1 polymer ?
#
loop_
_entity_poly.entity_id
_entity_poly.type
_entity_poly.pdbx_seq_one_letter_code
_entity_poly.pdbx_strand_id
1 'polypeptide(L)'
;MVVSTETILSGETAWPWQQLHSDSVDLKTKRKAFDIIMAIRRLQEENKIVVTEMDHHWKALKARADSLKELSCLLPSEPIQNLPWSLSEEGLKGVQSIVFRKRQNIREMKTHTRACYLQVLSGAENINFLQSALSEDFDSDSDSEID
;
A
#
# COMPACT_ATOMS: atom_id res chain seq x y z
N MET A 1 -18.63 22.95 43.36
CA MET A 1 -18.28 22.40 44.67
C MET A 1 -16.93 21.71 44.50
N VAL A 2 -15.87 22.24 45.10
CA VAL A 2 -14.51 21.66 44.99
C VAL A 2 -14.44 20.53 46.02
N VAL A 3 -14.20 19.30 45.57
CA VAL A 3 -14.03 18.15 46.48
C VAL A 3 -12.63 18.23 47.06
N SER A 4 -12.52 18.38 48.38
CA SER A 4 -11.24 18.44 49.09
C SER A 4 -10.54 17.08 49.08
N THR A 5 -9.21 17.09 49.06
CA THR A 5 -8.35 15.88 49.10
C THR A 5 -8.65 14.98 50.30
N GLU A 6 -8.97 15.59 51.45
CA GLU A 6 -9.41 14.92 52.68
C GLU A 6 -10.63 14.00 52.42
N THR A 7 -11.58 14.44 51.59
CA THR A 7 -12.82 13.72 51.28
C THR A 7 -12.58 12.50 50.36
N ILE A 8 -11.57 12.59 49.49
CA ILE A 8 -11.17 11.49 48.60
C ILE A 8 -10.47 10.38 49.40
N LEU A 9 -9.65 10.77 50.38
CA LEU A 9 -8.87 9.84 51.20
C LEU A 9 -9.69 9.14 52.30
N SER A 10 -10.81 9.72 52.74
CA SER A 10 -11.74 9.07 53.69
C SER A 10 -12.47 7.85 53.14
N GLY A 11 -12.37 7.55 51.83
CA GLY A 11 -13.07 6.42 51.20
C GLY A 11 -14.60 6.59 51.07
N GLU A 12 -15.14 7.70 51.57
CA GLU A 12 -16.57 8.07 51.48
C GLU A 12 -16.97 8.63 50.11
N THR A 13 -15.99 8.90 49.24
CA THR A 13 -16.26 9.36 47.87
C THR A 13 -16.35 8.16 46.93
N ALA A 14 -17.58 7.73 46.61
CA ALA A 14 -17.78 6.81 45.50
C ALA A 14 -17.29 7.48 44.22
N TRP A 15 -16.31 6.86 43.54
CA TRP A 15 -15.85 7.35 42.24
C TRP A 15 -17.03 7.43 41.27
N PRO A 16 -17.01 8.34 40.28
CA PRO A 16 -18.10 8.46 39.31
C PRO A 16 -18.42 7.12 38.58
N TRP A 17 -17.45 6.22 38.43
CA TRP A 17 -17.64 4.87 37.87
C TRP A 17 -18.12 3.80 38.88
N GLN A 18 -18.16 4.13 40.17
CA GLN A 18 -18.72 3.30 41.25
C GLN A 18 -20.16 3.70 41.59
N GLN A 19 -20.65 4.85 41.12
CA GLN A 19 -22.02 5.27 41.32
C GLN A 19 -22.96 4.43 40.42
N LEU A 20 -23.76 3.57 41.04
CA LEU A 20 -24.83 2.84 40.36
C LEU A 20 -25.97 3.83 40.06
N HIS A 21 -25.90 4.52 38.93
CA HIS A 21 -27.00 5.35 38.48
C HIS A 21 -28.21 4.43 38.20
N SER A 22 -29.32 4.65 38.91
CA SER A 22 -30.53 3.81 38.88
C SER A 22 -31.17 3.67 37.50
N ASP A 23 -30.90 4.63 36.60
CA ASP A 23 -31.37 4.65 35.20
C ASP A 23 -30.27 4.24 34.19
N SER A 24 -29.13 3.75 34.67
CA SER A 24 -27.97 3.49 33.80
C SER A 24 -27.84 2.03 33.38
N VAL A 25 -27.61 1.86 32.08
CA VAL A 25 -27.19 0.60 31.47
C VAL A 25 -25.96 0.04 32.21
N ASP A 26 -26.02 -1.24 32.59
CA ASP A 26 -24.95 -1.94 33.31
C ASP A 26 -23.58 -1.74 32.66
N LEU A 27 -22.53 -1.62 33.49
CA LEU A 27 -21.15 -1.39 33.05
C LEU A 27 -20.66 -2.48 32.09
N LYS A 28 -21.13 -3.73 32.25
CA LYS A 28 -20.82 -4.82 31.32
C LYS A 28 -21.31 -4.52 29.90
N THR A 29 -22.50 -3.95 29.77
CA THR A 29 -23.09 -3.58 28.48
C THR A 29 -22.36 -2.37 27.88
N LYS A 30 -22.02 -1.36 28.69
CA LYS A 30 -21.20 -0.22 28.24
C LYS A 30 -19.84 -0.68 27.72
N ARG A 31 -19.17 -1.60 28.43
CA ARG A 31 -17.90 -2.19 28.00
C ARG A 31 -18.03 -2.91 26.66
N LYS A 32 -19.04 -3.78 26.51
CA LYS A 32 -19.30 -4.47 25.23
C LYS A 32 -19.50 -3.49 24.08
N ALA A 33 -20.27 -2.43 24.28
CA ALA A 33 -20.49 -1.41 23.26
C ALA A 33 -19.18 -0.68 22.90
N PHE A 34 -18.39 -0.31 23.91
CA PHE A 34 -17.08 0.31 23.71
C PHE A 34 -16.12 -0.59 22.93
N ASP A 35 -16.02 -1.86 23.32
CA ASP A 35 -15.15 -2.84 22.67
C ASP A 35 -15.51 -3.01 21.18
N ILE A 36 -16.81 -3.07 20.86
CA ILE A 36 -17.29 -3.12 19.48
C ILE A 36 -16.91 -1.85 18.71
N ILE A 37 -17.15 -0.67 19.29
CA ILE A 37 -16.81 0.61 18.67
C ILE A 37 -15.30 0.72 18.42
N MET A 38 -14.48 0.29 19.39
CA MET A 38 -13.03 0.32 19.27
C MET A 38 -12.54 -0.68 18.21
N ALA A 39 -13.12 -1.87 18.14
CA ALA A 39 -12.81 -2.84 17.09
C ALA A 39 -13.13 -2.27 15.70
N ILE A 40 -14.28 -1.61 15.53
CA ILE A 40 -14.66 -0.97 14.26
C ILE A 40 -13.65 0.14 13.90
N ARG A 41 -13.31 1.02 14.85
CA ARG A 41 -12.32 2.08 14.62
C ARG A 41 -10.96 1.53 14.24
N ARG A 42 -10.54 0.45 14.90
CA ARG A 42 -9.27 -0.22 14.60
C ARG A 42 -9.25 -0.80 13.19
N LEU A 43 -10.33 -1.46 12.78
CA LEU A 43 -10.48 -1.98 11.42
C LEU A 43 -10.45 -0.85 10.37
N GLN A 44 -11.08 0.28 10.65
CA GLN A 44 -11.05 1.45 9.76
C GLN A 44 -9.62 2.00 9.59
N GLU A 45 -8.86 2.08 10.69
CA GLU A 45 -7.46 2.49 10.66
C GLU A 45 -6.58 1.50 9.89
N GLU A 46 -6.74 0.20 10.13
CA GLU A 46 -6.01 -0.85 9.43
C GLU A 46 -6.29 -0.82 7.92
N ASN A 47 -7.54 -0.63 7.51
CA ASN A 47 -7.89 -0.49 6.09
C ASN A 47 -7.19 0.72 5.45
N LYS A 48 -7.17 1.87 6.14
CA LYS A 48 -6.45 3.06 5.65
C LYS A 48 -4.95 2.80 5.49
N ILE A 49 -4.32 2.13 6.46
CA ILE A 49 -2.91 1.77 6.39
C ILE A 49 -2.65 0.85 5.19
N VAL A 50 -3.43 -0.21 5.04
CA VAL A 50 -3.28 -1.18 3.94
C VAL A 50 -3.40 -0.49 2.59
N VAL A 51 -4.41 0.33 2.37
CA VAL A 51 -4.60 1.05 1.09
C VAL A 51 -3.45 2.00 0.81
N THR A 52 -2.96 2.71 1.83
CA THR A 52 -1.82 3.63 1.68
C THR A 52 -0.54 2.87 1.32
N GLU A 53 -0.31 1.71 1.95
CA GLU A 53 0.86 0.88 1.66
C GLU A 53 0.78 0.26 0.25
N MET A 54 -0.42 -0.15 -0.17
CA MET A 54 -0.67 -0.64 -1.54
C MET A 54 -0.37 0.44 -2.59
N ASP A 55 -0.78 1.69 -2.35
CA ASP A 55 -0.47 2.84 -3.21
C ASP A 55 1.05 3.08 -3.31
N HIS A 56 1.73 3.14 -2.17
CA HIS A 56 3.18 3.33 -2.15
C HIS A 56 3.92 2.21 -2.88
N HIS A 57 3.55 0.96 -2.62
CA HIS A 57 4.16 -0.18 -3.30
C HIS A 57 3.90 -0.16 -4.81
N TRP A 58 2.67 0.18 -5.24
CA TRP A 58 2.34 0.31 -6.66
C TRP A 58 3.16 1.40 -7.35
N LYS A 59 3.28 2.58 -6.72
CA LYS A 59 4.11 3.69 -7.21
C LYS A 59 5.59 3.29 -7.32
N ALA A 60 6.12 2.57 -6.34
CA ALA A 60 7.50 2.08 -6.38
C ALA A 60 7.73 1.08 -7.53
N LEU A 61 6.79 0.16 -7.75
CA LEU A 61 6.79 -0.76 -8.89
C LEU A 61 6.78 -0.03 -10.23
N LYS A 62 5.92 0.99 -10.35
CA LYS A 62 5.81 1.82 -11.55
C LYS A 62 7.12 2.58 -11.82
N ALA A 63 7.65 3.29 -10.82
CA ALA A 63 8.92 4.00 -10.93
C ALA A 63 10.07 3.07 -11.36
N ARG A 64 10.12 1.85 -10.83
CA ARG A 64 11.12 0.85 -11.23
C ARG A 64 10.94 0.38 -12.67
N ALA A 65 9.70 0.23 -13.15
CA ALA A 65 9.41 -0.08 -14.54
C ALA A 65 9.89 1.05 -15.47
N ASP A 66 9.61 2.30 -15.08
CA ASP A 66 9.99 3.50 -15.84
C ASP A 66 11.52 3.64 -15.92
N SER A 67 12.24 3.47 -14.82
CA SER A 67 13.72 3.48 -14.82
C SER A 67 14.31 2.37 -15.71
N LEU A 68 13.71 1.18 -15.77
CA LEU A 68 14.16 0.14 -16.70
C LEU A 68 13.83 0.46 -18.15
N LYS A 69 12.72 1.15 -18.42
CA LYS A 69 12.38 1.65 -19.76
C LYS A 69 13.41 2.68 -20.21
N GLU A 70 13.76 3.63 -19.36
CA GLU A 70 14.82 4.62 -19.62
C GLU A 70 16.18 3.96 -19.86
N LEU A 71 16.59 3.02 -19.00
CA LEU A 71 17.83 2.26 -19.19
C LEU A 71 17.84 1.48 -20.50
N SER A 72 16.69 0.91 -20.90
CA SER A 72 16.55 0.21 -22.18
C SER A 72 16.73 1.14 -23.37
N CYS A 73 16.28 2.40 -23.28
CA CYS A 73 16.46 3.40 -24.34
C CYS A 73 17.92 3.87 -24.47
N LEU A 74 18.71 3.77 -23.41
CA LEU A 74 20.14 4.12 -23.42
C LEU A 74 21.02 3.01 -23.98
N LEU A 75 20.52 1.78 -24.05
CA LEU A 75 21.25 0.67 -24.66
C LEU A 75 21.08 0.75 -26.18
N PRO A 76 22.17 0.90 -26.94
CA PRO A 76 22.07 0.95 -28.38
C PRO A 76 21.64 -0.41 -28.92
N SER A 77 20.69 -0.39 -29.86
CA SER A 77 20.21 -1.60 -30.54
C SER A 77 21.22 -2.15 -31.56
N GLU A 78 22.23 -1.35 -31.92
CA GLU A 78 23.31 -1.68 -32.86
C GLU A 78 24.67 -1.26 -32.29
N PRO A 79 25.79 -1.90 -32.69
CA PRO A 79 27.12 -1.58 -32.19
C PRO A 79 27.57 -0.22 -32.75
N ILE A 80 27.23 0.86 -32.04
CA ILE A 80 27.77 2.18 -32.36
C ILE A 80 29.22 2.21 -31.87
N GLN A 81 30.16 2.44 -32.78
CA GLN A 81 31.61 2.56 -32.53
C GLN A 81 32.00 3.65 -31.50
N ASN A 82 31.03 4.37 -30.94
CA ASN A 82 31.20 5.52 -30.06
C ASN A 82 30.38 5.43 -28.76
N LEU A 83 30.02 4.23 -28.29
CA LEU A 83 29.40 4.12 -26.97
C LEU A 83 30.45 4.42 -25.88
N PRO A 84 30.15 5.25 -24.87
CA PRO A 84 31.10 5.60 -23.80
C PRO A 84 31.52 4.39 -22.95
N TRP A 85 30.89 3.24 -23.15
CA TRP A 85 31.11 2.01 -22.39
C TRP A 85 31.93 1.09 -23.28
N SER A 86 33.20 0.85 -22.94
CA SER A 86 34.13 -0.01 -23.69
C SER A 86 33.81 -1.50 -23.53
N LEU A 87 32.54 -1.88 -23.72
CA LEU A 87 32.07 -3.26 -23.65
C LEU A 87 32.23 -3.93 -25.01
N SER A 88 32.51 -5.25 -25.01
CA SER A 88 32.41 -6.04 -26.24
C SER A 88 30.94 -6.15 -26.69
N GLU A 89 30.72 -6.60 -27.92
CA GLU A 89 29.37 -6.86 -28.44
C GLU A 89 28.61 -7.88 -27.58
N GLU A 90 29.29 -8.94 -27.13
CA GLU A 90 28.72 -9.94 -26.21
C GLU A 90 28.41 -9.32 -24.84
N GLY A 91 29.26 -8.40 -24.36
CA GLY A 91 29.01 -7.63 -23.15
C GLY A 91 27.74 -6.81 -23.26
N LEU A 92 27.55 -6.10 -24.38
CA LEU A 92 26.36 -5.31 -24.66
C LEU A 92 25.09 -6.18 -24.72
N LYS A 93 25.14 -7.30 -25.47
CA LYS A 93 24.06 -8.30 -25.55
C LYS A 93 23.73 -8.88 -24.17
N GLY A 94 24.74 -9.15 -23.35
CA GLY A 94 24.57 -9.61 -21.97
C GLY A 94 23.81 -8.60 -21.11
N VAL A 95 24.17 -7.32 -21.18
CA VAL A 95 23.48 -6.24 -20.46
C VAL A 95 22.03 -6.11 -20.94
N GLN A 96 21.79 -6.14 -22.25
CA GLN A 96 20.45 -6.09 -22.83
C GLN A 96 19.58 -7.27 -22.36
N SER A 97 20.14 -8.49 -22.33
CA SER A 97 19.44 -9.68 -21.80
C SER A 97 19.06 -9.52 -20.32
N ILE A 98 19.93 -8.92 -19.51
CA ILE A 98 19.66 -8.65 -18.10
C ILE A 98 18.52 -7.63 -17.97
N VAL A 99 18.58 -6.51 -18.71
CA VAL A 99 17.54 -5.48 -18.69
C VAL A 99 16.19 -6.05 -19.14
N PHE A 100 16.17 -6.82 -20.22
CA PHE A 100 14.97 -7.49 -20.71
C PHE A 100 14.37 -8.42 -19.65
N ARG A 101 15.19 -9.28 -19.04
CA ARG A 101 14.74 -10.19 -17.97
C ARG A 101 14.18 -9.43 -16.76
N LYS A 102 14.80 -8.32 -16.39
CA LYS A 102 14.31 -7.46 -15.29
C LYS A 102 12.99 -6.80 -15.65
N ARG A 103 12.81 -6.31 -16.88
CA ARG A 103 11.53 -5.75 -17.36
C ARG A 103 10.42 -6.80 -17.30
N GLN A 104 10.68 -8.01 -17.78
CA GLN A 104 9.71 -9.10 -17.73
C GLN A 104 9.31 -9.45 -16.29
N ASN A 105 10.29 -9.55 -15.38
CA ASN A 105 10.02 -9.80 -13.97
C ASN A 105 9.15 -8.71 -13.32
N ILE A 106 9.39 -7.42 -13.64
CA ILE A 106 8.56 -6.32 -13.14
C ILE A 106 7.15 -6.40 -13.71
N ARG A 107 7.00 -6.76 -14.99
CA ARG A 107 5.70 -6.95 -15.64
C ARG A 107 4.87 -8.01 -14.91
N GLU A 108 5.47 -9.18 -14.66
CA GLU A 108 4.85 -10.27 -13.88
C GLU A 108 4.53 -9.84 -12.45
N MET A 109 5.43 -9.10 -11.80
CA MET A 109 5.20 -8.59 -10.45
C MET A 109 4.02 -7.61 -10.42
N LYS A 110 3.91 -6.71 -11.40
CA LYS A 110 2.79 -5.76 -11.53
C LYS A 110 1.47 -6.51 -11.71
N THR A 111 1.41 -7.49 -12.61
CA THR A 111 0.16 -8.25 -12.85
C THR A 111 -0.26 -9.04 -11.62
N HIS A 112 0.68 -9.72 -10.96
CA HIS A 112 0.43 -10.46 -9.73
C HIS A 112 -0.02 -9.54 -8.58
N THR A 113 0.70 -8.44 -8.36
CA THR A 113 0.38 -7.44 -7.32
C THR A 113 -1.01 -6.87 -7.53
N ARG A 114 -1.36 -6.54 -8.78
CA ARG A 114 -2.69 -6.04 -9.15
C ARG A 114 -3.78 -7.05 -8.82
N ALA A 115 -3.60 -8.32 -9.15
CA ALA A 115 -4.56 -9.36 -8.83
C ALA A 115 -4.75 -9.51 -7.30
N CYS A 116 -3.66 -9.49 -6.54
CA CYS A 116 -3.69 -9.55 -5.07
C CYS A 116 -4.43 -8.35 -4.47
N TYR A 117 -4.16 -7.14 -4.95
CA TYR A 117 -4.83 -5.93 -4.47
C TYR A 117 -6.31 -5.92 -4.80
N LEU A 118 -6.68 -6.34 -6.00
CA LEU A 118 -8.09 -6.51 -6.37
C LEU A 118 -8.79 -7.49 -5.43
N GLN A 119 -8.17 -8.61 -5.09
CA GLN A 119 -8.76 -9.60 -4.18
C GLN A 119 -8.98 -9.02 -2.78
N VAL A 120 -8.00 -8.31 -2.21
CA VAL A 120 -8.13 -7.68 -0.89
C VAL A 120 -9.20 -6.59 -0.89
N LEU A 121 -9.28 -5.79 -1.96
CA LEU A 121 -10.21 -4.68 -2.07
C LEU A 121 -11.61 -5.08 -2.52
N SER A 122 -11.81 -6.29 -3.08
CA SER A 122 -13.13 -6.79 -3.49
C SER A 122 -14.13 -6.90 -2.32
N GLY A 123 -13.63 -6.95 -1.08
CA GLY A 123 -14.44 -6.90 0.15
C GLY A 123 -14.62 -5.49 0.74
N ALA A 124 -14.08 -4.44 0.12
CA ALA A 124 -14.06 -3.07 0.64
C ALA A 124 -14.67 -2.07 -0.37
N GLU A 125 -15.35 -1.03 0.11
CA GLU A 125 -15.93 0.05 -0.72
C GLU A 125 -14.87 0.98 -1.36
N ASN A 126 -13.64 0.50 -1.61
CA ASN A 126 -12.47 1.31 -1.95
C ASN A 126 -12.05 1.22 -3.42
N ILE A 127 -13.03 1.14 -4.32
CA ILE A 127 -12.87 0.89 -5.77
C ILE A 127 -12.20 2.09 -6.49
N ASN A 128 -12.26 3.29 -5.90
CA ASN A 128 -11.70 4.52 -6.48
C ASN A 128 -10.16 4.48 -6.62
N PHE A 129 -9.45 3.84 -5.68
CA PHE A 129 -7.99 3.66 -5.77
C PHE A 129 -7.58 2.91 -7.04
N LEU A 130 -8.37 1.90 -7.39
CA LEU A 130 -8.11 1.05 -8.54
C LEU A 130 -8.39 1.77 -9.85
N GLN A 131 -9.38 2.65 -9.93
CA GLN A 131 -9.70 3.38 -11.17
C GLN A 131 -8.53 4.24 -11.69
N SER A 132 -7.78 4.90 -10.81
CA SER A 132 -6.54 5.61 -11.21
C SER A 132 -5.45 4.65 -11.67
N ALA A 133 -5.22 3.54 -10.97
CA ALA A 133 -4.23 2.54 -11.36
C ALA A 133 -4.58 1.81 -12.67
N LEU A 134 -5.88 1.62 -12.94
CA LEU A 134 -6.42 1.01 -14.16
C LEU A 134 -6.34 1.93 -15.38
N SER A 135 -6.48 3.25 -15.17
CA SER A 135 -6.46 4.25 -16.24
C SER A 135 -5.07 4.49 -16.83
N GLU A 136 -4.00 4.25 -16.07
CA GLU A 136 -2.62 4.58 -16.49
C GLU A 136 -1.87 3.43 -17.19
N ASP A 137 -2.38 2.19 -17.12
CA ASP A 137 -1.75 1.01 -17.74
C ASP A 137 -2.17 0.80 -19.22
N PHE A 138 -2.92 1.74 -19.83
CA PHE A 138 -3.23 1.74 -21.28
C PHE A 138 -2.11 2.31 -22.16
N ASP A 139 -0.89 2.43 -21.64
CA ASP A 139 0.26 2.76 -22.47
C ASP A 139 0.75 1.50 -23.19
N SER A 140 0.25 1.39 -24.42
CA SER A 140 0.48 0.36 -25.43
C SER A 140 1.95 -0.06 -25.48
N ASP A 141 2.28 -1.20 -24.87
CA ASP A 141 3.46 -2.01 -25.26
C ASP A 141 3.07 -2.71 -26.57
N SER A 142 2.82 -1.92 -27.63
CA SER A 142 2.93 -2.42 -28.99
C SER A 142 4.42 -2.62 -29.23
N ASP A 143 4.92 -3.77 -28.80
CA ASP A 143 6.10 -4.35 -29.41
C ASP A 143 5.72 -4.54 -30.88
N SER A 144 6.12 -3.58 -31.72
CA SER A 144 6.21 -3.80 -33.15
C SER A 144 7.20 -4.95 -33.33
N GLU A 145 6.69 -6.16 -33.58
CA GLU A 145 7.40 -7.18 -34.34
C GLU A 145 7.93 -6.49 -35.60
N ILE A 146 9.24 -6.27 -35.63
CA ILE A 146 9.97 -5.93 -36.85
C ILE A 146 10.56 -7.24 -37.33
N ASP A 147 10.00 -7.72 -38.45
CA ASP A 147 10.53 -8.79 -39.30
C ASP A 147 11.99 -8.54 -39.72
#